data_AF-A0A2V7JEN9-F1
#
_entry.id   AF-A0A2V7JEN9-F1
#
_cell.length_a   1.000
_cell.length_b   1.000
_cell.length_c   1.000
_cell.angle_alpha   90.00
_cell.angle_beta   90.00
_cell.angle_gamma   90.00
#
_symmetry.space_group_name_H-M   'P 1'
#
loop_
_entity.id
_entity.type
_entity.pdbx_description
1 polymer ?
#
loop_
_entity_poly.entity_id
_entity_poly.type
_entity_poly.pdbx_seq_one_letter_code
_entity_poly.pdbx_strand_id
1 'polypeptide(L)' 'RTDAAGRVANLLPTDLENPIGTYRLRFDTGAYFKAQGVPSLHPLIEIVFEVRDAEHYHVPLLVSPFGYTTYRGS' A
#
# COMPACT_ATOMS: atom_id res chain seq x y z
N ARG A 1 2.35 -3.59 9.34
CA ARG A 1 2.75 -2.24 9.81
C ARG A 1 4.00 -1.83 9.02
N THR A 2 4.13 -0.56 8.66
CA THR A 2 5.34 -0.02 8.03
C THR A 2 6.49 0.09 9.02
N ASP A 3 7.72 0.01 8.52
CA ASP A 3 8.92 0.36 9.26
C ASP A 3 9.08 1.90 9.43
N ALA A 4 10.19 2.33 10.04
CA ALA A 4 10.50 3.73 10.25
C ALA A 4 10.73 4.53 8.96
N ALA A 5 11.02 3.85 7.84
CA ALA A 5 11.16 4.45 6.51
C ALA A 5 9.85 4.41 5.71
N GLY A 6 8.74 3.95 6.30
CA GLY A 6 7.44 3.85 5.64
C GLY A 6 7.29 2.63 4.72
N ARG A 7 8.15 1.61 4.83
CA ARG A 7 8.17 0.43 3.94
C ARG A 7 7.63 -0.83 4.61
N VAL A 8 7.12 -1.73 3.79
CA VAL A 8 6.87 -3.14 4.14
C VAL A 8 7.49 -3.99 3.04
N ALA A 9 8.55 -4.72 3.37
CA ALA A 9 9.14 -5.68 2.45
C ALA A 9 8.36 -7.00 2.48
N ASN A 10 8.41 -7.75 1.38
CA ASN A 10 7.93 -9.14 1.29
C ASN A 10 6.48 -9.33 1.75
N LEU A 11 5.56 -8.57 1.15
CA LEU A 11 4.11 -8.66 1.43
C LEU A 11 3.50 -10.01 1.03
N LEU A 12 4.11 -10.70 0.06
CA LEU A 12 3.71 -12.03 -0.39
C LEU A 12 4.70 -13.08 0.12
N PRO A 13 4.24 -14.33 0.32
CA PRO A 13 5.13 -15.46 0.60
C PRO A 13 6.19 -15.63 -0.51
N THR A 14 7.40 -16.00 -0.12
CA THR A 14 8.52 -16.20 -1.07
C THR A 14 8.39 -17.48 -1.90
N ASP A 15 7.52 -18.39 -1.48
CA ASP A 15 7.21 -19.67 -2.13
C ASP A 15 5.96 -19.60 -3.05
N LEU A 16 5.48 -18.40 -3.36
CA LEU A 16 4.38 -18.22 -4.29
C LEU A 16 4.80 -18.61 -5.73
N GLU A 17 4.32 -19.77 -6.20
CA GLU A 17 4.69 -20.33 -7.51
C GLU A 17 4.29 -19.45 -8.70
N ASN A 18 3.18 -18.72 -8.60
CA ASN A 18 2.71 -17.81 -9.64
C ASN A 18 2.14 -16.52 -9.03
N PRO A 19 2.87 -15.39 -9.12
CA PRO A 19 2.41 -14.12 -8.58
C PRO A 19 1.40 -13.39 -9.48
N ILE A 20 1.09 -13.88 -10.69
CA ILE A 20 0.17 -13.21 -11.61
C ILE A 20 -1.25 -13.22 -11.07
N GLY A 21 -1.90 -12.07 -11.07
CA GLY A 21 -3.29 -11.93 -10.62
C GLY A 21 -3.65 -10.53 -10.15
N THR A 22 -4.87 -10.38 -9.66
CA THR A 22 -5.34 -9.14 -9.05
C THR A 22 -5.14 -9.17 -7.55
N TYR A 23 -4.48 -8.14 -7.02
CA TYR A 23 -4.19 -7.97 -5.61
C TYR A 23 -4.86 -6.71 -5.07
N ARG A 24 -5.00 -6.66 -3.75
CA ARG A 24 -5.45 -5.48 -3.03
C ARG A 24 -4.57 -5.22 -1.83
N LEU A 25 -4.05 -4.00 -1.73
CA LEU A 25 -3.45 -3.47 -0.52
C LEU A 25 -4.45 -2.60 0.22
N ARG A 26 -4.57 -2.82 1.53
CA ARG A 26 -5.40 -2.01 2.43
C ARG A 26 -4.49 -1.26 3.40
N PHE A 27 -4.63 0.06 3.40
CA PHE A 27 -3.91 0.96 4.29
C PHE A 27 -4.89 1.55 5.31
N ASP A 28 -4.64 1.34 6.60
CA ASP A 28 -5.46 1.88 7.69
C ASP A 28 -5.11 3.35 7.99
N THR A 29 -5.25 4.22 6.97
CA THR A 29 -4.82 5.62 7.02
C THR A 29 -5.60 6.47 8.03
N GLY A 30 -6.87 6.16 8.28
CA GLY A 30 -7.65 6.86 9.29
C GLY A 30 -7.11 6.61 10.70
N ALA A 31 -6.70 5.37 11.00
CA ALA A 31 -6.06 5.05 12.28
C ALA A 31 -4.70 5.75 12.42
N TYR A 32 -3.93 5.83 11.34
CA TYR A 32 -2.66 6.54 11.28
C TYR A 32 -2.81 8.03 11.61
N PHE A 33 -3.70 8.76 10.93
CA PHE A 33 -3.89 10.20 11.19
C PHE A 33 -4.57 10.47 12.54
N LYS A 34 -5.50 9.60 12.98
CA LYS A 34 -6.11 9.68 14.31
C LYS A 34 -5.06 9.61 15.42
N ALA A 35 -4.07 8.73 15.31
CA ALA A 35 -2.98 8.62 16.27
C ALA A 35 -2.10 9.87 16.35
N GLN A 36 -2.12 10.71 15.32
CA GLN A 36 -1.39 11.98 15.24
C GLN A 36 -2.25 13.20 15.60
N GLY A 37 -3.54 13.00 15.92
CA GLY A 37 -4.47 14.11 16.18
C GLY A 37 -4.84 14.93 14.95
N VAL A 38 -4.64 14.38 13.74
CA VAL A 38 -4.92 15.07 12.48
C VAL A 38 -6.25 14.60 11.91
N PRO A 39 -7.22 15.50 11.63
CA PRO A 39 -8.43 15.14 10.90
C PRO A 39 -8.08 14.68 9.48
N SER A 40 -8.69 13.58 9.02
CA SER A 40 -8.46 13.04 7.69
C SER A 40 -9.77 12.65 7.01
N LEU A 41 -9.81 12.76 5.69
CA LEU A 41 -10.95 12.40 4.85
C LEU A 41 -11.14 10.88 4.72
N HIS A 42 -10.05 10.14 4.59
CA HIS A 42 -10.07 8.72 4.23
C HIS A 42 -9.95 7.84 5.47
N PRO A 43 -10.98 7.07 5.87
CA PRO A 43 -10.90 6.16 7.01
C PRO A 43 -9.91 5.00 6.74
N LEU A 44 -9.77 4.62 5.47
CA LEU A 44 -8.80 3.67 4.93
C LEU A 44 -8.63 3.94 3.44
N ILE A 45 -7.58 3.39 2.84
CA ILE A 45 -7.35 3.42 1.39
C ILE A 45 -7.11 1.99 0.90
N GLU A 46 -7.83 1.58 -0.14
CA GLU A 46 -7.59 0.31 -0.83
C GLU A 46 -7.06 0.56 -2.23
N ILE A 47 -5.90 -0.04 -2.54
CA ILE A 47 -5.29 0.00 -3.86
C ILE A 47 -5.41 -1.39 -4.47
N VAL A 48 -6.21 -1.49 -5.53
CA VAL A 48 -6.39 -2.70 -6.32
C VAL A 48 -5.55 -2.59 -7.58
N PHE A 49 -4.72 -3.59 -7.86
CA PHE A 49 -3.83 -3.60 -9.01
C PHE A 49 -3.60 -5.01 -9.54
N GLU A 50 -3.11 -5.08 -10.77
CA GLU A 50 -2.82 -6.32 -11.47
C GLU A 50 -1.31 -6.55 -11.52
N VAL A 51 -0.90 -7.76 -11.16
CA VAL A 51 0.45 -8.29 -11.39
C VAL A 51 0.37 -9.15 -12.64
N ARG A 52 1.16 -8.81 -13.66
CA ARG A 52 1.11 -9.43 -15.00
C ARG A 52 2.30 -10.30 -15.34
N ASP A 53 3.36 -10.21 -14.53
CA ASP A 53 4.62 -10.89 -14.71
C ASP A 53 5.28 -11.14 -13.35
N ALA A 54 6.46 -11.78 -13.37
CA ALA A 54 7.24 -12.09 -12.17
C ALA A 54 8.24 -10.98 -11.79
N GLU A 55 8.10 -9.77 -12.34
CA GLU A 55 8.97 -8.64 -11.97
C GLU A 55 8.73 -8.19 -10.52
N HIS A 56 9.62 -7.35 -10.01
CA HIS A 56 9.38 -6.70 -8.72
C HIS A 56 8.27 -5.64 -8.84
N TYR A 57 7.24 -5.74 -8.00
CA TYR A 57 6.16 -4.75 -7.95
C TYR A 57 6.32 -3.86 -6.72
N HIS A 58 6.66 -2.60 -6.96
CA HIS A 58 6.65 -1.56 -5.95
C HIS A 58 5.40 -0.69 -6.13
N VAL A 59 4.54 -0.61 -5.10
CA VAL A 59 3.29 0.16 -5.13
C VAL A 59 3.31 1.21 -4.01
N PRO A 60 3.86 2.41 -4.25
CA PRO A 60 3.93 3.48 -3.26
C PRO A 60 2.57 4.11 -3.00
N LEU A 61 2.34 4.54 -1.75
CA LEU A 61 1.23 5.41 -1.37
C LEU A 61 1.80 6.74 -0.85
N LEU A 62 1.54 7.83 -1.56
CA LEU A 62 1.76 9.18 -1.04
C LEU A 62 0.42 9.65 -0.48
N VAL A 63 0.38 9.95 0.82
CA VAL A 63 -0.87 10.29 1.50
C VAL A 63 -0.75 11.59 2.28
N SER A 64 -1.74 12.45 2.08
CA SER A 64 -2.05 13.59 2.93
C SER A 64 -3.41 13.33 3.61
N PRO A 65 -3.80 14.13 4.61
CA PRO A 65 -5.08 13.89 5.28
C PRO A 65 -6.30 13.96 4.36
N PHE A 66 -6.22 14.68 3.24
CA PHE A 66 -7.36 14.96 2.34
C PHE A 66 -7.16 14.49 0.89
N GLY A 67 -6.10 13.74 0.61
CA GLY A 67 -5.82 13.24 -0.74
C GLY A 67 -4.65 12.27 -0.75
N TYR A 68 -4.61 11.41 -1.75
CA TYR A 68 -3.50 10.47 -1.94
C TYR A 68 -3.23 10.23 -3.41
N THR A 69 -2.02 9.76 -3.70
CA THR A 69 -1.65 9.24 -5.01
C THR A 69 -0.94 7.90 -4.85
N THR A 70 -1.08 7.06 -5.88
CA THR A 70 -0.43 5.76 -5.99
C THR A 70 0.00 5.56 -7.44
N TYR A 71 1.00 4.71 -7.66
CA TYR A 71 1.49 4.34 -8.99
C TYR A 71 2.29 3.04 -8.91
N ARG A 72 2.72 2.49 -10.07
CA ARG A 72 3.73 1.42 -10.12
C ARG A 72 5.10 2.07 -10.13
N GLY A 73 5.87 1.90 -9.06
CA GLY A 73 7.27 2.32 -8.99
C GLY A 73 8.20 1.34 -9.71
N SER A 74 9.42 1.79 -9.96
CA SER A 74 10.56 0.94 -10.37
C SER A 74 11.09 0.11 -9.22
#